data_AF-A0A224XCA4-F1
#
_entry.id   AF-A0A224XCA4-F1
#
_cell.length_a   1.000
_cell.length_b   1.000
_cell.length_c   1.000
_cell.angle_alpha   90.00
_cell.angle_beta   90.00
_cell.angle_gamma   90.00
#
_symmetry.space_group_name_H-M   'P 1'
#
loop_
_entity.id
_entity.type
_entity.pdbx_description
1 polymer ?
#
loop_
_entity_poly.entity_id
_entity_poly.type
_entity_poly.pdbx_seq_one_letter_code
_entity_poly.pdbx_strand_id
1 'polypeptide(L)'
;DDIKKKYRSYSPCKLDNYELITTPFRLLKLNGLIKDDIFLKRLKKDLLDLPYIRKDNDLYNLQQSTDLNSCTVESITQFSHLLRSKIEPLLAGIMGVTFNGTISITASLYKSGEYLLCHDDRCDDRCVAFVYYLTESTAEAGGHFRMFDHDVESGQPTMVTQSVPPMENSFICFEVGNFTYHEVGEVLKDNFERLSINGWFHSDKNLNAEGLNYTDPMPQLYKQLPWEGPFMMDDFINKTYCMPSNVILAQEQFEKDSFILLSDFFQPDFFKACADCLKNSNLSWYNVGPANRRKYDCAKLESLPDVFKKLINFLKSPMFVSYLKDITGLDLEVLSNKEDTSFTEMTLQVQKWSKGSYTMATDNDAFFHVNGLDMIFYFKSDDFCRGENNYGGCTTYLASSVSDNESSGSFEDTELLTVEPHDNALILVYRTSDTVRFSKYVNHFNDGSFYTICATYFEP
;
A
#
# COMPACT_ATOMS: atom_id res chain seq x y z
N ASP A 1 10.34 -37.86 -7.20
CA ASP A 1 10.70 -38.36 -5.85
C ASP A 1 11.71 -37.50 -5.09
N ASP A 2 12.88 -37.16 -5.66
CA ASP A 2 13.87 -36.33 -4.95
C ASP A 2 13.31 -34.95 -4.53
N ILE A 3 12.67 -34.22 -5.45
CA ILE A 3 12.03 -32.92 -5.16
C ILE A 3 11.03 -33.05 -4.00
N LYS A 4 10.18 -34.08 -4.04
CA LYS A 4 9.19 -34.37 -2.98
C LYS A 4 9.84 -34.61 -1.62
N LYS A 5 10.95 -35.37 -1.59
CA LYS A 5 11.70 -35.62 -0.35
C LYS A 5 12.24 -34.30 0.22
N LYS A 6 12.90 -33.50 -0.61
CA LYS A 6 13.48 -32.20 -0.23
C LYS A 6 12.42 -31.18 0.20
N TYR A 7 11.29 -31.13 -0.49
CA TYR A 7 10.15 -30.26 -0.15
C TYR A 7 9.56 -30.58 1.23
N ARG A 8 9.44 -31.87 1.54
CA ARG A 8 8.95 -32.34 2.85
C ARG A 8 9.96 -32.11 3.98
N SER A 9 11.25 -32.22 3.69
CA SER A 9 12.32 -32.03 4.69
C SER A 9 12.84 -30.59 4.77
N TYR A 10 12.16 -29.62 4.14
CA TYR A 10 12.59 -28.21 4.10
C TYR A 10 14.05 -28.03 3.68
N SER A 11 14.53 -28.90 2.77
CA SER A 11 15.92 -28.93 2.34
C SER A 11 16.10 -28.13 1.05
N PRO A 12 16.77 -26.96 1.08
CA PRO A 12 16.92 -26.15 -0.12
C PRO A 12 17.74 -26.88 -1.18
N CYS A 13 17.51 -26.58 -2.45
CA CYS A 13 18.23 -27.19 -3.56
C CYS A 13 18.28 -26.25 -4.75
N LYS A 14 19.40 -26.21 -5.46
CA LYS A 14 19.52 -25.47 -6.71
C LYS A 14 20.21 -26.35 -7.74
N LEU A 15 19.48 -26.71 -8.79
CA LEU A 15 19.95 -27.47 -9.94
C LEU A 15 19.51 -26.74 -11.21
N ASP A 16 20.06 -27.15 -12.36
CA ASP A 16 19.77 -26.48 -13.64
C ASP A 16 18.27 -26.51 -13.99
N ASN A 17 17.60 -27.63 -13.73
CA ASN A 17 16.19 -27.85 -14.08
C ASN A 17 15.20 -27.42 -12.99
N TYR A 18 15.64 -27.28 -11.73
CA TYR A 18 14.77 -26.78 -10.66
C TYR A 18 15.54 -26.17 -9.48
N GLU A 19 14.88 -25.26 -8.77
CA GLU A 19 15.34 -24.67 -7.53
C GLU A 19 14.22 -24.78 -6.48
N LEU A 20 14.57 -25.17 -5.26
CA LEU A 20 13.69 -25.21 -4.11
C LEU A 20 14.25 -24.24 -3.06
N ILE A 21 13.55 -23.13 -2.90
CA ILE A 21 13.78 -22.14 -1.84
C ILE A 21 12.90 -22.56 -0.65
N THR A 22 13.43 -22.49 0.57
CA THR A 22 12.73 -22.96 1.79
C THR A 22 12.55 -21.88 2.85
N THR A 23 13.14 -20.70 2.64
CA THR A 23 13.00 -19.52 3.51
C THR A 23 12.74 -18.30 2.63
N PRO A 24 11.87 -17.36 3.02
CA PRO A 24 11.03 -17.37 4.24
C PRO A 24 9.90 -18.41 4.21
N PHE A 25 9.50 -18.86 3.02
CA PHE A 25 8.59 -19.99 2.83
C PHE A 25 9.04 -20.87 1.66
N ARG A 26 8.39 -22.02 1.46
CA ARG A 26 8.74 -22.95 0.39
C ARG A 26 8.27 -22.45 -0.97
N LEU A 27 9.21 -22.24 -1.89
CA LEU A 27 8.94 -21.92 -3.28
C LEU A 27 9.70 -22.90 -4.18
N LEU A 28 8.95 -23.59 -5.05
CA LEU A 28 9.50 -24.46 -6.07
C LEU A 28 9.56 -23.70 -7.40
N LYS A 29 10.75 -23.62 -7.99
CA LYS A 29 10.98 -23.07 -9.32
C LYS A 29 11.40 -24.19 -10.27
N LEU A 30 10.72 -24.32 -11.40
CA LEU A 30 11.06 -25.23 -12.49
C LEU A 30 11.58 -24.41 -13.67
N ASN A 31 12.74 -24.78 -14.21
CA ASN A 31 13.36 -24.07 -15.33
C ASN A 31 13.15 -24.84 -16.64
N GLY A 32 12.85 -24.10 -17.71
CA GLY A 32 12.68 -24.68 -19.04
C GLY A 32 11.52 -25.66 -19.10
N LEU A 33 10.35 -25.26 -18.58
CA LEU A 33 9.16 -26.09 -18.43
C LEU A 33 8.69 -26.65 -19.79
N ILE A 34 8.66 -25.79 -20.80
CA ILE A 34 8.27 -26.12 -22.18
C ILE A 34 9.54 -26.41 -22.98
N LYS A 35 9.63 -27.59 -23.61
CA LYS A 35 10.77 -27.95 -24.48
C LYS A 35 10.57 -27.60 -25.95
N ASP A 36 9.33 -27.36 -26.35
CA ASP A 36 8.99 -26.96 -27.72
C ASP A 36 9.09 -25.43 -27.86
N ASP A 37 10.21 -24.96 -28.42
CA ASP A 37 10.48 -23.54 -28.65
C ASP A 37 9.50 -22.89 -29.64
N ILE A 38 8.93 -23.67 -30.56
CA ILE A 38 7.93 -23.17 -31.53
C ILE A 38 6.62 -22.91 -30.79
N PHE A 39 6.20 -23.85 -29.96
CA PHE A 39 5.02 -23.67 -29.10
C PHE A 39 5.20 -22.49 -28.14
N LEU A 40 6.36 -22.36 -27.48
CA LEU A 40 6.64 -21.26 -26.55
C LEU A 40 6.53 -19.89 -27.25
N LYS A 41 7.12 -19.74 -28.43
CA LYS A 41 7.01 -18.50 -29.23
C LYS A 41 5.57 -18.21 -29.64
N ARG A 42 4.81 -19.25 -30.03
CA ARG A 42 3.37 -19.10 -30.36
C ARG A 42 2.58 -18.65 -29.14
N LEU A 43 2.74 -19.31 -27.99
CA LEU A 43 2.06 -18.96 -26.74
C LEU A 43 2.35 -17.52 -26.31
N LYS A 44 3.62 -17.10 -26.34
CA LYS A 44 4.03 -15.73 -26.00
C LYS A 44 3.38 -14.70 -26.92
N LYS A 45 3.38 -14.95 -28.23
CA LYS A 45 2.74 -14.07 -29.21
C LYS A 45 1.23 -13.95 -28.95
N ASP A 46 0.57 -15.10 -28.85
CA ASP A 46 -0.88 -15.16 -28.66
C ASP A 46 -1.33 -14.46 -27.36
N LEU A 47 -0.51 -14.49 -26.30
CA LEU A 47 -0.76 -13.79 -25.05
C LEU A 47 -0.53 -12.27 -25.13
N LEU A 48 0.42 -11.81 -25.95
CA LEU A 48 0.62 -10.38 -26.21
C LEU A 48 -0.52 -9.79 -27.07
N ASP A 49 -1.13 -10.61 -27.91
CA ASP A 49 -2.26 -10.21 -28.77
C ASP A 49 -3.61 -10.20 -28.02
N LEU A 50 -3.66 -10.62 -26.75
CA LEU A 50 -4.87 -10.58 -25.92
C LEU A 50 -5.25 -9.14 -25.52
N PRO A 51 -6.54 -8.85 -25.30
CA PRO A 51 -6.96 -7.64 -24.63
C PRO A 51 -6.57 -7.67 -23.15
N TYR A 52 -5.96 -6.59 -22.66
CA TYR A 52 -5.67 -6.38 -21.26
C TYR A 52 -6.46 -5.20 -20.71
N ILE A 53 -6.90 -5.34 -19.46
CA ILE A 53 -7.59 -4.30 -18.70
C ILE A 53 -6.62 -3.83 -17.61
N ARG A 54 -6.40 -2.51 -17.52
CA ARG A 54 -5.64 -1.92 -16.43
C ARG A 54 -6.39 -2.13 -15.11
N LYS A 55 -5.67 -2.64 -14.13
CA LYS A 55 -6.11 -2.90 -12.76
C LYS A 55 -5.28 -2.01 -11.85
N ASP A 56 -5.96 -1.13 -11.11
CA ASP A 56 -5.32 -0.03 -10.39
C ASP A 56 -6.08 0.22 -9.09
N ASN A 57 -5.48 -0.16 -7.96
CA ASN A 57 -5.99 0.10 -6.61
C ASN A 57 -4.82 0.35 -5.64
N ASP A 58 -5.09 0.44 -4.35
CA ASP A 58 -4.08 0.61 -3.31
C ASP A 58 -3.01 -0.50 -3.31
N LEU A 59 -3.40 -1.75 -3.56
CA LEU A 59 -2.52 -2.94 -3.55
C LEU A 59 -1.70 -3.11 -4.84
N TYR A 60 -2.26 -2.78 -6.01
CA TYR A 60 -1.62 -3.07 -7.30
C TYR A 60 -1.86 -2.01 -8.37
N ASN A 61 -0.94 -2.00 -9.33
CA ASN A 61 -1.07 -1.32 -10.61
C ASN A 61 -0.47 -2.24 -11.67
N LEU A 62 -1.30 -2.83 -12.54
CA LEU A 62 -0.88 -3.79 -13.57
C LEU A 62 -1.94 -3.93 -14.68
N GLN A 63 -1.60 -4.66 -15.74
CA GLN A 63 -2.54 -5.02 -16.80
C GLN A 63 -2.87 -6.51 -16.74
N GLN A 64 -4.17 -6.85 -16.76
CA GLN A 64 -4.62 -8.23 -16.64
C GLN A 64 -5.56 -8.65 -17.78
N SER A 65 -5.38 -9.87 -18.29
CA SER A 65 -6.32 -10.47 -19.23
C SER A 65 -7.63 -10.87 -18.54
N THR A 66 -8.64 -11.21 -19.32
CA THR A 66 -9.77 -12.02 -18.83
C THR A 66 -9.32 -13.43 -18.44
N ASP A 67 -10.21 -14.20 -17.79
CA ASP A 67 -9.94 -15.60 -17.42
C ASP A 67 -9.57 -16.45 -18.66
N LEU A 68 -8.37 -17.04 -18.62
CA LEU A 68 -7.83 -17.85 -19.70
C LEU A 68 -8.49 -19.23 -19.80
N ASN A 69 -9.26 -19.67 -18.81
CA ASN A 69 -10.10 -20.86 -18.93
C ASN A 69 -11.20 -20.70 -20.00
N SER A 70 -11.65 -19.46 -20.23
CA SER A 70 -12.67 -19.14 -21.24
C SER A 70 -12.05 -18.83 -22.62
N CYS A 71 -10.72 -18.80 -22.72
CA CYS A 71 -10.01 -18.45 -23.94
C CYS A 71 -10.04 -19.59 -24.98
N THR A 72 -10.34 -19.26 -26.22
CA THR A 72 -10.43 -20.20 -27.36
C THR A 72 -9.16 -20.27 -28.20
N VAL A 73 -8.13 -19.46 -27.90
CA VAL A 73 -6.86 -19.44 -28.63
C VAL A 73 -6.10 -20.74 -28.36
N GLU A 74 -5.76 -21.47 -29.43
CA GLU A 74 -5.28 -22.84 -29.36
C GLU A 74 -4.05 -23.02 -28.45
N SER A 75 -3.07 -22.11 -28.52
CA SER A 75 -1.85 -22.20 -27.71
C SER A 75 -2.13 -22.04 -26.21
N ILE A 76 -3.04 -21.12 -25.87
CA ILE A 76 -3.46 -20.83 -24.49
C ILE A 76 -4.27 -22.00 -23.96
N THR A 77 -5.21 -22.53 -24.74
CA THR A 77 -5.98 -23.73 -24.36
C THR A 77 -5.06 -24.93 -24.14
N GLN A 78 -4.04 -25.13 -24.99
CA GLN A 78 -3.04 -26.18 -24.81
C GLN A 78 -2.21 -26.00 -23.53
N PHE A 79 -1.84 -24.77 -23.18
CA PHE A 79 -1.15 -24.47 -21.92
C PHE A 79 -2.05 -24.72 -20.69
N SER A 80 -3.30 -24.27 -20.72
CA SER A 80 -4.29 -24.56 -19.66
C SER A 80 -4.51 -26.07 -19.49
N HIS A 81 -4.53 -26.84 -20.59
CA HIS A 81 -4.59 -28.30 -20.53
C HIS A 81 -3.32 -28.92 -19.94
N LEU A 82 -2.13 -28.38 -20.24
CA LEU A 82 -0.86 -28.82 -19.62
C LEU A 82 -0.90 -28.63 -18.10
N LEU A 83 -1.41 -27.48 -17.62
CA LEU A 83 -1.56 -27.22 -16.19
C LEU A 83 -2.41 -28.30 -15.51
N ARG A 84 -3.58 -28.60 -16.06
CA ARG A 84 -4.52 -29.60 -15.49
C ARG A 84 -4.02 -31.05 -15.61
N SER A 85 -3.47 -31.41 -16.77
CA SER A 85 -3.16 -32.82 -17.08
C SER A 85 -1.81 -33.30 -16.57
N LYS A 86 -0.84 -32.39 -16.38
CA LYS A 86 0.54 -32.73 -16.00
C LYS A 86 1.01 -31.99 -14.76
N ILE A 87 0.79 -30.68 -14.67
CA ILE A 87 1.34 -29.87 -13.58
C ILE A 87 0.56 -30.11 -12.28
N GLU A 88 -0.76 -30.12 -12.32
CA GLU A 88 -1.62 -30.34 -11.15
C GLU A 88 -1.31 -31.68 -10.47
N PRO A 89 -1.28 -32.86 -11.15
CA PRO A 89 -0.91 -34.12 -10.51
C PRO A 89 0.53 -34.13 -9.98
N LEU A 90 1.45 -33.45 -10.66
CA LEU A 90 2.85 -33.35 -10.23
C LEU A 90 2.96 -32.56 -8.92
N LEU A 91 2.31 -31.40 -8.83
CA LEU A 91 2.31 -30.55 -7.64
C LEU A 91 1.59 -31.22 -6.47
N ALA A 92 0.44 -31.88 -6.71
CA ALA A 92 -0.25 -32.69 -5.71
C ALA A 92 0.68 -33.75 -5.11
N GLY A 93 1.45 -34.43 -5.97
CA GLY A 93 2.42 -35.44 -5.58
C GLY A 93 3.60 -34.90 -4.75
N ILE A 94 4.14 -33.72 -5.13
CA ILE A 94 5.28 -33.07 -4.46
C ILE A 94 4.86 -32.48 -3.12
N MET A 95 3.81 -31.66 -3.13
CA MET A 95 3.37 -30.85 -1.99
C MET A 95 2.51 -31.64 -1.01
N GLY A 96 1.92 -32.76 -1.44
CA GLY A 96 1.06 -33.57 -0.58
C GLY A 96 -0.31 -32.96 -0.35
N VAL A 97 -0.81 -32.23 -1.35
CA VAL A 97 -2.13 -31.59 -1.34
C VAL A 97 -3.09 -32.33 -2.26
N THR A 98 -4.39 -32.13 -2.04
CA THR A 98 -5.47 -32.68 -2.87
C THR A 98 -6.20 -31.51 -3.48
N PHE A 99 -6.15 -31.37 -4.81
CA PHE A 99 -6.88 -30.34 -5.54
C PHE A 99 -8.29 -30.81 -5.86
N ASN A 100 -9.21 -29.87 -6.06
CA ASN A 100 -10.61 -30.14 -6.43
C ASN A 100 -10.87 -30.06 -7.96
N GLY A 101 -9.82 -29.86 -8.77
CA GLY A 101 -9.89 -29.73 -10.23
C GLY A 101 -10.19 -28.32 -10.74
N THR A 102 -10.50 -27.38 -9.83
CA THR A 102 -10.62 -25.97 -10.17
C THR A 102 -9.23 -25.33 -10.24
N ILE A 103 -9.02 -24.54 -11.29
CA ILE A 103 -7.81 -23.73 -11.49
C ILE A 103 -8.24 -22.38 -12.03
N SER A 104 -7.80 -21.31 -11.39
CA SER A 104 -7.93 -19.94 -11.92
C SER A 104 -6.70 -19.63 -12.73
N ILE A 105 -6.86 -19.08 -13.93
CA ILE A 105 -5.73 -18.79 -14.83
C ILE A 105 -5.94 -17.42 -15.48
N THR A 106 -5.00 -16.50 -15.29
CA THR A 106 -4.99 -15.20 -15.95
C THR A 106 -3.60 -14.90 -16.50
N ALA A 107 -3.50 -13.98 -17.46
CA ALA A 107 -2.23 -13.39 -17.85
C ALA A 107 -2.12 -12.01 -17.21
N SER A 108 -0.92 -11.68 -16.75
CA SER A 108 -0.56 -10.36 -16.25
C SER A 108 0.60 -9.79 -17.06
N LEU A 109 0.48 -8.51 -17.39
CA LEU A 109 1.48 -7.70 -18.05
C LEU A 109 1.83 -6.55 -17.10
N TYR A 110 3.11 -6.40 -16.77
CA TYR A 110 3.62 -5.27 -16.00
C TYR A 110 4.55 -4.43 -16.86
N LYS A 111 4.27 -3.14 -16.97
CA LYS A 111 5.07 -2.12 -17.65
C LYS A 111 5.79 -1.24 -16.64
N SER A 112 6.63 -0.33 -17.13
CA SER A 112 7.37 0.63 -16.28
C SER A 112 6.46 1.36 -15.28
N GLY A 113 6.82 1.28 -14.00
CA GLY A 113 6.06 1.85 -12.88
C GLY A 113 4.96 0.95 -12.31
N GLU A 114 4.66 -0.18 -12.96
CA GLU A 114 3.63 -1.14 -12.53
C GLU A 114 4.19 -2.12 -11.48
N TYR A 115 3.35 -2.55 -10.53
CA TYR A 115 3.71 -3.30 -9.33
C TYR A 115 2.52 -4.08 -8.73
N LEU A 116 2.80 -4.99 -7.81
CA LEU A 116 1.81 -5.62 -6.91
C LEU A 116 2.46 -5.71 -5.53
N LEU A 117 1.92 -5.01 -4.53
CA LEU A 117 2.55 -4.86 -3.21
C LEU A 117 2.37 -6.11 -2.34
N CYS A 118 2.89 -6.04 -1.11
CA CYS A 118 2.93 -7.16 -0.17
C CYS A 118 1.54 -7.72 0.17
N HIS A 119 1.30 -9.00 -0.12
CA HIS A 119 0.08 -9.77 0.18
C HIS A 119 0.43 -11.26 0.38
N ASP A 120 -0.51 -12.10 0.80
CA ASP A 120 -0.29 -13.53 1.10
C ASP A 120 -1.13 -14.49 0.25
N ASP A 121 -1.86 -13.98 -0.74
CA ASP A 121 -2.76 -14.73 -1.61
C ASP A 121 -3.88 -15.52 -0.90
N ARG A 122 -4.10 -15.27 0.39
CA ARG A 122 -5.05 -16.05 1.19
C ARG A 122 -6.48 -15.82 0.72
N CYS A 123 -7.14 -16.90 0.31
CA CYS A 123 -8.56 -16.98 -0.01
C CYS A 123 -8.98 -18.44 0.22
N ASP A 124 -10.20 -18.68 0.69
CA ASP A 124 -10.56 -19.96 1.32
C ASP A 124 -10.34 -21.21 0.46
N ASP A 125 -10.47 -21.10 -0.87
CA ASP A 125 -10.31 -22.22 -1.81
C ASP A 125 -8.91 -22.31 -2.45
N ARG A 126 -8.07 -21.27 -2.33
CA ARG A 126 -6.74 -21.22 -2.96
C ARG A 126 -5.76 -22.11 -2.19
N CYS A 127 -5.15 -23.06 -2.90
CA CYS A 127 -4.22 -24.03 -2.30
C CYS A 127 -2.77 -23.84 -2.75
N VAL A 128 -2.53 -23.68 -4.06
CA VAL A 128 -1.17 -23.49 -4.60
C VAL A 128 -1.19 -22.37 -5.62
N ALA A 129 -0.47 -21.29 -5.32
CA ALA A 129 -0.25 -20.20 -6.25
C ALA A 129 0.86 -20.56 -7.24
N PHE A 130 0.75 -20.08 -8.48
CA PHE A 130 1.79 -20.25 -9.47
C PHE A 130 1.97 -19.02 -10.37
N VAL A 131 3.18 -18.88 -10.90
CA VAL A 131 3.52 -17.93 -11.96
C VAL A 131 4.40 -18.61 -12.99
N TYR A 132 3.99 -18.58 -14.25
CA TYR A 132 4.77 -18.98 -15.41
C TYR A 132 5.25 -17.75 -16.16
N TYR A 133 6.56 -17.58 -16.26
CA TYR A 133 7.20 -16.40 -16.84
C TYR A 133 7.49 -16.58 -18.32
N LEU A 134 7.07 -15.59 -19.12
CA LEU A 134 7.26 -15.55 -20.57
C LEU A 134 8.33 -14.53 -20.98
N THR A 135 8.93 -13.88 -19.98
CA THR A 135 9.93 -12.83 -20.12
C THR A 135 10.94 -12.98 -18.99
N GLU A 136 12.14 -12.48 -19.22
CA GLU A 136 13.24 -12.49 -18.26
C GLU A 136 13.57 -11.06 -17.84
N SER A 137 13.73 -10.83 -16.53
CA SER A 137 14.13 -9.52 -16.01
C SER A 137 15.60 -9.53 -15.57
N THR A 138 16.31 -8.44 -15.79
CA THR A 138 17.56 -8.15 -15.08
C THR A 138 17.28 -7.49 -13.74
N ALA A 139 18.26 -7.44 -12.84
CA ALA A 139 18.13 -6.75 -11.54
C ALA A 139 17.70 -5.28 -11.70
N GLU A 140 18.19 -4.60 -12.75
CA GLU A 140 17.89 -3.21 -13.07
C GLU A 140 16.50 -3.02 -13.70
N ALA A 141 15.91 -4.07 -14.26
CA ALA A 141 14.58 -4.03 -14.88
C ALA A 141 13.44 -4.13 -13.85
N GLY A 142 13.72 -4.63 -12.64
CA GLY A 142 12.70 -4.79 -11.60
C GLY A 142 11.75 -5.96 -11.90
N GLY A 143 10.50 -5.92 -11.43
CA GLY A 143 9.52 -6.98 -11.72
C GLY A 143 9.72 -8.30 -10.97
N HIS A 144 10.59 -8.33 -9.96
CA HIS A 144 10.97 -9.57 -9.26
C HIS A 144 9.85 -10.06 -8.34
N PHE A 145 9.71 -11.39 -8.22
CA PHE A 145 8.93 -11.98 -7.14
C PHE A 145 9.75 -11.87 -5.84
N ARG A 146 9.27 -11.11 -4.87
CA ARG A 146 9.99 -10.82 -3.63
C ARG A 146 9.23 -11.42 -2.46
N MET A 147 9.94 -12.13 -1.60
CA MET A 147 9.37 -12.86 -0.46
C MET A 147 9.75 -12.14 0.82
N PHE A 148 8.76 -11.89 1.67
CA PHE A 148 8.94 -11.25 2.96
C PHE A 148 9.16 -12.30 4.05
N ASP A 149 10.05 -11.99 4.97
CA ASP A 149 10.05 -12.65 6.28
C ASP A 149 8.92 -12.10 7.14
N HIS A 150 8.66 -12.72 8.29
CA HIS A 150 7.60 -12.32 9.20
C HIS A 150 8.11 -12.19 10.63
N ASP A 151 7.45 -11.33 11.40
CA ASP A 151 7.66 -11.25 12.83
C ASP A 151 7.06 -12.49 13.52
N VAL A 152 7.82 -13.08 14.44
CA VAL A 152 7.46 -14.37 15.06
C VAL A 152 6.27 -14.24 16.01
N GLU A 153 6.06 -13.07 16.61
CA GLU A 153 5.01 -12.82 17.59
C GLU A 153 3.69 -12.40 16.91
N SER A 154 3.75 -11.43 16.01
CA SER A 154 2.59 -10.86 15.33
C SER A 154 2.22 -11.57 14.02
N GLY A 155 3.13 -12.36 13.46
CA GLY A 155 2.97 -12.99 12.15
C GLY A 155 3.01 -12.01 10.97
N GLN A 156 3.23 -10.71 11.18
CA GLN A 156 3.17 -9.70 10.13
C GLN A 156 4.45 -9.63 9.29
N PRO A 157 4.36 -9.28 7.99
CA PRO A 157 5.53 -9.21 7.12
C PRO A 157 6.48 -8.08 7.53
N THR A 158 7.77 -8.38 7.50
CA THR A 158 8.85 -7.45 7.86
C THR A 158 9.56 -6.93 6.61
N MET A 159 10.73 -7.50 6.28
CA MET A 159 11.52 -7.12 5.11
C MET A 159 11.61 -8.25 4.09
N VAL A 160 11.87 -7.87 2.84
CA VAL A 160 12.17 -8.82 1.78
C VAL A 160 13.49 -9.52 2.08
N THR A 161 13.48 -10.84 2.17
CA THR A 161 14.68 -11.67 2.42
C THR A 161 15.08 -12.51 1.21
N GLN A 162 14.16 -12.73 0.26
CA GLN A 162 14.46 -13.37 -1.02
C GLN A 162 13.86 -12.58 -2.18
N SER A 163 14.57 -12.58 -3.31
CA SER A 163 14.11 -11.97 -4.55
C SER A 163 14.43 -12.88 -5.73
N VAL A 164 13.38 -13.30 -6.44
CA VAL A 164 13.46 -14.23 -7.56
C VAL A 164 13.13 -13.46 -8.85
N PRO A 165 14.10 -13.26 -9.76
CA PRO A 165 13.81 -12.62 -11.04
C PRO A 165 12.93 -13.53 -11.91
N PRO A 166 11.95 -12.96 -12.65
CA PRO A 166 11.39 -13.59 -13.84
C PRO A 166 12.49 -14.14 -14.73
N MET A 167 12.38 -15.41 -15.09
CA MET A 167 13.22 -16.06 -16.09
C MET A 167 12.31 -16.65 -17.16
N GLU A 168 12.60 -16.42 -18.43
CA GLU A 168 11.75 -16.92 -19.51
C GLU A 168 11.65 -18.44 -19.44
N ASN A 169 10.43 -18.96 -19.63
CA ASN A 169 10.12 -20.39 -19.57
C ASN A 169 10.38 -21.01 -18.18
N SER A 170 10.32 -20.22 -17.11
CA SER A 170 10.34 -20.73 -15.73
C SER A 170 8.95 -20.69 -15.09
N PHE A 171 8.69 -21.65 -14.21
CA PHE A 171 7.45 -21.80 -13.46
C PHE A 171 7.76 -21.81 -11.98
N ILE A 172 7.26 -20.82 -11.24
CA ILE A 172 7.32 -20.82 -9.77
C ILE A 172 5.98 -21.22 -9.19
N CYS A 173 6.00 -21.92 -8.07
CA CYS A 173 4.82 -22.18 -7.26
C CYS A 173 5.14 -22.31 -5.78
N PHE A 174 4.15 -22.02 -4.95
CA PHE A 174 4.19 -22.15 -3.50
C PHE A 174 2.80 -22.48 -2.98
N GLU A 175 2.76 -23.18 -1.84
CA GLU A 175 1.52 -23.47 -1.13
C GLU A 175 1.00 -22.17 -0.50
N VAL A 176 -0.26 -21.82 -0.75
CA VAL A 176 -0.92 -20.68 -0.12
C VAL A 176 -1.17 -21.04 1.33
N GLY A 177 -0.76 -20.16 2.25
CA GLY A 177 -0.90 -20.39 3.67
C GLY A 177 -0.37 -19.23 4.49
N ASN A 178 -0.27 -19.46 5.79
CA ASN A 178 0.14 -18.42 6.72
C ASN A 178 1.56 -17.96 6.41
N PHE A 179 1.77 -16.65 6.46
CA PHE A 179 3.08 -16.01 6.33
C PHE A 179 3.74 -16.19 4.96
N THR A 180 2.96 -16.47 3.91
CA THR A 180 3.45 -16.55 2.53
C THR A 180 3.47 -15.18 1.84
N TYR A 181 3.89 -14.16 2.59
CA TYR A 181 3.89 -12.77 2.15
C TYR A 181 4.87 -12.51 1.01
N HIS A 182 4.38 -11.92 -0.07
CA HIS A 182 5.16 -11.65 -1.25
C HIS A 182 4.64 -10.43 -2.02
N GLU A 183 5.48 -9.89 -2.90
CA GLU A 183 5.16 -8.81 -3.82
C GLU A 183 5.74 -9.09 -5.22
N VAL A 184 5.20 -8.41 -6.23
CA VAL A 184 5.90 -8.16 -7.49
C VAL A 184 6.52 -6.78 -7.39
N GLY A 185 7.83 -6.74 -7.23
CA GLY A 185 8.58 -5.49 -7.18
C GLY A 185 8.35 -4.68 -8.46
N GLU A 186 8.33 -3.36 -8.33
CA GLU A 186 8.12 -2.41 -9.42
C GLU A 186 8.99 -2.72 -10.65
N VAL A 187 8.42 -2.60 -11.85
CA VAL A 187 9.17 -2.61 -13.12
C VAL A 187 9.78 -1.24 -13.37
N LEU A 188 11.09 -1.18 -13.64
CA LEU A 188 11.89 0.05 -13.62
C LEU A 188 12.42 0.48 -15.00
N LYS A 189 12.08 -0.25 -16.06
CA LYS A 189 12.60 -0.01 -17.41
C LYS A 189 11.45 0.14 -18.41
N ASP A 190 11.44 1.27 -19.10
CA ASP A 190 10.41 1.60 -20.11
C ASP A 190 10.35 0.62 -21.27
N ASN A 191 11.46 -0.04 -21.60
CA ASN A 191 11.56 -1.01 -22.69
C ASN A 191 11.38 -2.47 -22.23
N PHE A 192 10.98 -2.69 -20.98
CA PHE A 192 10.73 -4.03 -20.44
C PHE A 192 9.25 -4.19 -20.11
N GLU A 193 8.64 -5.24 -20.67
CA GLU A 193 7.30 -5.68 -20.32
C GLU A 193 7.39 -7.06 -19.68
N ARG A 194 7.00 -7.17 -18.41
CA ARG A 194 6.99 -8.43 -17.67
C ARG A 194 5.68 -9.16 -17.93
N LEU A 195 5.71 -10.11 -18.85
CA LEU A 195 4.59 -10.99 -19.18
C LEU A 195 4.67 -12.31 -18.40
N SER A 196 3.56 -12.68 -17.76
CA SER A 196 3.39 -13.96 -17.06
C SER A 196 1.97 -14.50 -17.16
N ILE A 197 1.83 -15.82 -17.07
CA ILE A 197 0.56 -16.49 -16.75
C ILE A 197 0.59 -16.84 -15.26
N ASN A 198 -0.44 -16.50 -14.51
CA ASN A 198 -0.50 -16.74 -13.08
C ASN A 198 -1.88 -17.22 -12.65
N GLY A 199 -1.96 -17.75 -11.44
CA GLY A 199 -3.21 -18.20 -10.87
C GLY A 199 -3.04 -19.17 -9.72
N TRP A 200 -4.12 -19.89 -9.42
CA TRP A 200 -4.19 -20.79 -8.27
C TRP A 200 -4.79 -22.13 -8.66
N PHE A 201 -4.18 -23.21 -8.16
CA PHE A 201 -4.83 -24.51 -8.04
C PHE A 201 -5.63 -24.53 -6.74
N HIS A 202 -6.89 -24.95 -6.81
CA HIS A 202 -7.83 -24.87 -5.71
C HIS A 202 -8.03 -26.20 -4.99
N SER A 203 -8.45 -26.13 -3.74
CA SER A 203 -8.78 -27.30 -2.92
C SER A 203 -9.97 -27.03 -2.02
N ASP A 204 -10.61 -28.09 -1.54
CA ASP A 204 -11.69 -28.00 -0.56
C ASP A 204 -11.16 -27.89 0.90
N LYS A 205 -9.85 -27.64 1.07
CA LYS A 205 -9.25 -27.47 2.39
C LYS A 205 -9.46 -26.05 2.88
N ASN A 206 -10.00 -25.91 4.08
CA ASN A 206 -10.03 -24.62 4.77
C ASN A 206 -8.61 -24.24 5.22
N LEU A 207 -8.18 -23.03 4.87
CA LEU A 207 -6.91 -22.48 5.33
C LEU A 207 -6.97 -22.17 6.83
N ASN A 208 -6.05 -22.74 7.61
CA ASN A 208 -5.93 -22.46 9.05
C ASN A 208 -5.69 -20.96 9.30
N ALA A 209 -6.41 -20.35 10.24
CA ALA A 209 -6.24 -18.94 10.63
C ALA A 209 -5.40 -18.76 11.91
N GLU A 210 -4.90 -19.83 12.51
CA GLU A 210 -4.03 -19.77 13.69
C GLU A 210 -2.81 -18.87 13.44
N GLY A 211 -2.57 -17.92 14.36
CA GLY A 211 -1.45 -16.99 14.28
C GLY A 211 -1.68 -15.78 13.36
N LEU A 212 -2.88 -15.60 12.80
CA LEU A 212 -3.25 -14.44 11.96
C LEU A 212 -4.03 -13.36 12.72
N ASN A 213 -4.16 -13.46 14.05
CA ASN A 213 -4.89 -12.50 14.88
C ASN A 213 -4.03 -11.25 15.12
N TYR A 214 -3.82 -10.44 14.08
CA TYR A 214 -3.18 -9.14 14.19
C TYR A 214 -4.21 -8.03 14.10
N THR A 215 -4.29 -7.22 15.15
CA THR A 215 -5.01 -5.94 15.14
C THR A 215 -3.98 -4.83 15.08
N ASP A 216 -4.11 -3.94 14.11
CA ASP A 216 -3.23 -2.80 14.00
C ASP A 216 -3.45 -1.85 15.19
N PRO A 217 -2.40 -1.48 15.94
CA PRO A 217 -2.58 -0.63 17.11
C PRO A 217 -2.99 0.78 16.70
N MET A 218 -3.86 1.40 17.50
CA MET A 218 -4.14 2.83 17.40
C MET A 218 -2.82 3.63 17.50
N PRO A 219 -2.55 4.57 16.59
CA PRO A 219 -1.37 5.43 16.69
C PRO A 219 -1.32 6.18 18.02
N GLN A 220 -0.12 6.58 18.44
CA GLN A 220 0.05 7.34 19.68
C GLN A 220 -0.81 8.61 19.68
N LEU A 221 -1.66 8.71 20.70
CA LEU A 221 -2.44 9.91 20.99
C LEU A 221 -1.60 10.94 21.73
N TYR A 222 -1.72 12.19 21.29
CA TYR A 222 -1.12 13.36 21.90
C TYR A 222 -2.21 14.26 22.47
N LYS A 223 -1.89 14.85 23.62
CA LYS A 223 -2.70 15.86 24.27
C LYS A 223 -2.37 17.25 23.72
N GLN A 224 -3.30 18.18 23.90
CA GLN A 224 -3.04 19.59 23.63
C GLN A 224 -1.90 20.12 24.51
N LEU A 225 -1.09 21.01 23.95
CA LEU A 225 0.04 21.63 24.63
C LEU A 225 -0.23 23.14 24.79
N PRO A 226 -0.39 23.65 26.02
CA PRO A 226 -0.54 25.08 26.25
C PRO A 226 0.60 25.89 25.64
N TRP A 227 0.27 27.03 25.04
CA TRP A 227 1.28 27.92 24.49
C TRP A 227 1.84 28.84 25.58
N GLU A 228 3.17 28.90 25.68
CA GLU A 228 3.85 29.83 26.59
C GLU A 228 4.29 31.10 25.85
N GLY A 229 3.94 32.27 26.41
CA GLY A 229 4.36 33.57 25.89
C GLY A 229 3.37 34.21 24.90
N PRO A 230 3.75 35.35 24.29
CA PRO A 230 2.90 36.03 23.32
C PRO A 230 2.69 35.15 22.09
N PHE A 231 1.44 35.11 21.62
CA PHE A 231 1.03 34.33 20.47
C PHE A 231 0.11 35.18 19.60
N MET A 232 0.40 35.24 18.31
CA MET A 232 -0.52 35.73 17.31
C MET A 232 -0.68 34.68 16.22
N MET A 233 -1.92 34.40 15.85
CA MET A 233 -2.22 33.37 14.84
C MET A 233 -1.57 33.70 13.48
N ASP A 234 -1.53 35.00 13.15
CA ASP A 234 -0.95 35.52 11.92
C ASP A 234 0.58 35.56 11.89
N ASP A 235 1.26 35.24 13.02
CA ASP A 235 2.70 34.92 13.02
C ASP A 235 2.99 33.59 12.29
N PHE A 236 1.98 32.70 12.22
CA PHE A 236 2.11 31.36 11.63
C PHE A 236 1.33 31.24 10.33
N ILE A 237 0.06 31.66 10.35
CA ILE A 237 -0.87 31.45 9.23
C ILE A 237 -1.16 32.76 8.50
N ASN A 238 -1.58 32.65 7.25
CA ASN A 238 -1.97 33.77 6.42
C ASN A 238 -3.17 34.50 7.06
N LYS A 239 -3.00 35.81 7.33
CA LYS A 239 -3.99 36.67 7.98
C LYS A 239 -5.39 36.61 7.36
N THR A 240 -5.47 36.26 6.07
CA THR A 240 -6.74 36.09 5.35
C THR A 240 -7.59 35.01 6.03
N TYR A 241 -6.98 33.92 6.49
CA TYR A 241 -7.65 32.85 7.20
C TYR A 241 -7.96 33.18 8.67
N CYS A 242 -7.44 34.28 9.19
CA CYS A 242 -7.81 34.79 10.52
C CYS A 242 -9.01 35.76 10.48
N MET A 243 -9.47 36.18 9.29
CA MET A 243 -10.58 37.11 9.18
C MET A 243 -11.91 36.42 9.51
N PRO A 244 -12.77 36.97 10.40
CA PRO A 244 -14.02 36.32 10.79
C PRO A 244 -14.93 35.94 9.61
N SER A 245 -15.00 36.78 8.57
CA SER A 245 -15.78 36.48 7.36
C SER A 245 -15.28 35.23 6.64
N ASN A 246 -13.96 35.01 6.61
CA ASN A 246 -13.37 33.89 5.89
C ASN A 246 -13.43 32.60 6.72
N VAL A 247 -13.39 32.71 8.05
CA VAL A 247 -13.63 31.59 8.96
C VAL A 247 -15.05 31.05 8.77
N ILE A 248 -16.07 31.93 8.73
CA ILE A 248 -17.46 31.53 8.47
C ILE A 248 -17.60 30.86 7.10
N LEU A 249 -17.01 31.44 6.05
CA LEU A 249 -17.05 30.85 4.70
C LEU A 249 -16.36 29.48 4.64
N ALA A 250 -15.25 29.32 5.37
CA ALA A 250 -14.55 28.04 5.47
C ALA A 250 -15.41 26.99 6.17
N GLN A 251 -16.09 27.37 7.26
CA GLN A 251 -17.04 26.50 7.97
C GLN A 251 -18.20 26.08 7.07
N GLU A 252 -18.85 27.02 6.40
CA GLU A 252 -19.98 26.72 5.49
C GLU A 252 -19.56 25.77 4.36
N GLN A 253 -18.34 25.93 3.82
CA GLN A 253 -17.80 25.01 2.82
C GLN A 253 -17.53 23.63 3.42
N PHE A 254 -16.88 23.57 4.59
CA PHE A 254 -16.53 22.32 5.23
C PHE A 254 -17.76 21.51 5.64
N GLU A 255 -18.79 22.15 6.21
CA GLU A 255 -20.05 21.47 6.58
C GLU A 255 -20.75 20.84 5.37
N LYS A 256 -20.62 21.47 4.19
CA LYS A 256 -21.22 20.97 2.95
C LYS A 256 -20.44 19.81 2.35
N ASP A 257 -19.12 19.94 2.28
CA ASP A 257 -18.27 19.04 1.49
C ASP A 257 -17.53 18.01 2.37
N SER A 258 -17.55 18.16 3.71
CA SER A 258 -16.72 17.41 4.68
C SER A 258 -15.22 17.44 4.35
N PHE A 259 -14.82 18.44 3.57
CA PHE A 259 -13.49 18.61 3.00
C PHE A 259 -13.22 20.10 2.76
N ILE A 260 -12.00 20.55 3.05
CA ILE A 260 -11.53 21.86 2.60
C ILE A 260 -10.03 21.84 2.33
N LEU A 261 -9.61 22.62 1.33
CA LEU A 261 -8.20 22.89 1.01
C LEU A 261 -8.00 24.41 1.02
N LEU A 262 -7.11 24.87 1.91
CA LEU A 262 -6.75 26.28 2.05
C LEU A 262 -5.30 26.46 1.61
N SER A 263 -5.07 26.96 0.39
CA SER A 263 -3.74 27.21 -0.18
C SER A 263 -3.02 28.38 0.50
N ASP A 264 -1.68 28.40 0.43
CA ASP A 264 -0.86 29.44 1.05
C ASP A 264 -1.23 29.69 2.52
N PHE A 265 -1.45 28.60 3.25
CA PHE A 265 -1.98 28.60 4.61
C PHE A 265 -0.99 29.20 5.60
N PHE A 266 0.27 28.77 5.58
CA PHE A 266 1.29 29.35 6.44
C PHE A 266 1.90 30.60 5.80
N GLN A 267 2.40 31.50 6.65
CA GLN A 267 3.21 32.63 6.23
C GLN A 267 4.40 32.13 5.39
N PRO A 268 4.71 32.73 4.22
CA PRO A 268 5.69 32.19 3.28
C PRO A 268 7.08 31.94 3.89
N ASP A 269 7.57 32.87 4.72
CA ASP A 269 8.88 32.73 5.38
C ASP A 269 8.89 31.61 6.43
N PHE A 270 7.78 31.42 7.14
CA PHE A 270 7.63 30.36 8.13
C PHE A 270 7.56 28.98 7.46
N PHE A 271 6.73 28.85 6.41
CA PHE A 271 6.64 27.63 5.61
C PHE A 271 8.01 27.26 5.03
N LYS A 272 8.70 28.22 4.41
CA LYS A 272 10.02 28.01 3.81
C LYS A 272 11.03 27.54 4.86
N ALA A 273 11.07 28.16 6.04
CA ALA A 273 11.97 27.75 7.11
C ALA A 273 11.70 26.30 7.59
N CYS A 274 10.43 25.90 7.69
CA CYS A 274 10.06 24.52 8.00
C CYS A 274 10.44 23.56 6.87
N ALA A 275 10.16 23.91 5.62
CA ALA A 275 10.46 23.08 4.45
C ALA A 275 11.98 22.88 4.27
N ASP A 276 12.79 23.91 4.54
CA ASP A 276 14.23 23.84 4.40
C ASP A 276 14.89 23.03 5.54
N CYS A 277 14.31 23.02 6.74
CA CYS A 277 14.83 22.21 7.83
C CYS A 277 14.55 20.70 7.65
N LEU A 278 13.54 20.32 6.85
CA LEU A 278 13.28 18.91 6.48
C LEU A 278 14.36 18.32 5.57
N LYS A 279 15.17 19.16 4.90
CA LYS A 279 16.38 18.72 4.17
C LYS A 279 17.57 18.43 5.09
N ASN A 280 17.46 18.73 6.39
CA ASN A 280 18.57 18.59 7.33
C ASN A 280 18.92 17.11 7.56
N SER A 281 20.19 16.76 7.41
CA SER A 281 20.71 15.41 7.56
C SER A 281 20.65 14.85 8.99
N ASN A 282 20.37 15.69 10.00
CA ASN A 282 20.36 15.27 11.40
C ASN A 282 19.01 14.71 11.89
N LEU A 283 17.99 14.68 11.03
CA LEU A 283 16.69 14.11 11.37
C LEU A 283 16.78 12.59 11.54
N SER A 284 16.24 12.09 12.65
CA SER A 284 16.14 10.64 12.89
C SER A 284 14.81 10.13 12.35
N TRP A 285 14.89 9.24 11.36
CA TRP A 285 13.73 8.57 10.77
C TRP A 285 13.65 7.12 11.23
N TYR A 286 12.43 6.58 11.30
CA TYR A 286 12.18 5.15 11.47
C TYR A 286 11.13 4.70 10.46
N ASN A 287 11.27 3.45 9.98
CA ASN A 287 10.32 2.89 9.01
C ASN A 287 9.02 2.46 9.72
N VAL A 288 7.88 2.77 9.12
CA VAL A 288 6.54 2.40 9.59
C VAL A 288 6.00 1.27 8.73
N GLY A 289 5.58 0.18 9.39
CA GLY A 289 5.02 -1.02 8.78
C GLY A 289 3.69 -1.44 9.44
N PRO A 290 3.27 -2.72 9.30
CA PRO A 290 3.91 -3.78 8.52
C PRO A 290 3.67 -3.63 7.00
N ALA A 291 4.48 -4.33 6.19
CA ALA A 291 4.54 -4.10 4.73
C ALA A 291 3.24 -4.43 3.97
N ASN A 292 2.38 -5.30 4.48
CA ASN A 292 1.04 -5.56 3.93
C ASN A 292 0.00 -4.47 4.27
N ARG A 293 0.41 -3.40 4.95
CA ARG A 293 -0.46 -2.27 5.31
C ARG A 293 0.15 -0.94 4.91
N ARG A 294 1.44 -0.76 5.18
CA ARG A 294 2.15 0.49 4.93
C ARG A 294 3.66 0.31 4.87
N LYS A 295 4.29 1.26 4.19
CA LYS A 295 5.74 1.41 4.14
C LYS A 295 6.05 2.87 3.90
N TYR A 296 6.50 3.59 4.91
CA TYR A 296 7.02 4.96 4.78
C TYR A 296 7.92 5.26 5.97
N ASP A 297 8.61 6.39 5.95
CA ASP A 297 9.46 6.81 7.06
C ASP A 297 8.76 7.88 7.90
N CYS A 298 8.89 7.80 9.22
CA CYS A 298 8.38 8.79 10.16
C CYS A 298 9.53 9.39 10.98
N ALA A 299 9.50 10.70 11.21
CA ALA A 299 10.50 11.37 12.02
C ALA A 299 10.23 11.14 13.50
N LYS A 300 11.30 10.93 14.27
CA LYS A 300 11.25 11.02 15.72
C LYS A 300 11.07 12.48 16.13
N LEU A 301 9.99 12.82 16.82
CA LEU A 301 9.62 14.21 17.13
C LEU A 301 10.70 14.95 17.93
N GLU A 302 11.43 14.25 18.80
CA GLU A 302 12.55 14.79 19.58
C GLU A 302 13.72 15.25 18.72
N SER A 303 13.90 14.64 17.53
CA SER A 303 14.97 14.98 16.59
C SER A 303 14.65 16.18 15.70
N LEU A 304 13.40 16.68 15.74
CA LEU A 304 12.98 17.80 14.91
C LEU A 304 13.73 19.10 15.28
N PRO A 305 14.14 19.91 14.28
CA PRO A 305 14.68 21.25 14.50
C PRO A 305 13.68 22.18 15.20
N ASP A 306 14.20 23.21 15.88
CA ASP A 306 13.38 24.10 16.71
C ASP A 306 12.23 24.78 15.95
N VAL A 307 12.47 25.21 14.71
CA VAL A 307 11.42 25.82 13.87
C VAL A 307 10.28 24.84 13.60
N PHE A 308 10.59 23.56 13.38
CA PHE A 308 9.59 22.53 13.13
C PHE A 308 8.91 22.08 14.43
N LYS A 309 9.65 22.01 15.54
CA LYS A 309 9.06 21.81 16.88
C LYS A 309 8.06 22.92 17.21
N LYS A 310 8.37 24.17 16.85
CA LYS A 310 7.45 25.31 16.98
C LYS A 310 6.17 25.09 16.17
N LEU A 311 6.27 24.59 14.94
CA LEU A 311 5.11 24.18 14.13
C LEU A 311 4.32 23.04 14.78
N ILE A 312 4.96 21.97 15.24
CA ILE A 312 4.26 20.86 15.92
C ILE A 312 3.54 21.34 17.18
N ASN A 313 4.17 22.21 17.98
CA ASN A 313 3.55 22.78 19.17
C ASN A 313 2.38 23.69 18.81
N PHE A 314 2.47 24.45 17.72
CA PHE A 314 1.38 25.27 17.20
C PHE A 314 0.17 24.39 16.85
N LEU A 315 0.38 23.29 16.11
CA LEU A 315 -0.69 22.37 15.71
C LEU A 315 -1.33 21.60 16.89
N LYS A 316 -0.59 21.45 18.00
CA LYS A 316 -1.11 20.87 19.26
C LYS A 316 -1.69 21.92 20.21
N SER A 317 -1.65 23.20 19.85
CA SER A 317 -2.06 24.26 20.78
C SER A 317 -3.58 24.36 20.91
N PRO A 318 -4.10 24.77 22.08
CA PRO A 318 -5.54 25.01 22.27
C PRO A 318 -6.10 26.03 21.27
N MET A 319 -5.28 27.00 20.86
CA MET A 319 -5.68 28.02 19.88
C MET A 319 -5.88 27.44 18.49
N PHE A 320 -5.00 26.54 18.05
CA PHE A 320 -5.17 25.88 16.76
C PHE A 320 -6.36 24.91 16.78
N VAL A 321 -6.58 24.18 17.89
CA VAL A 321 -7.77 23.34 18.05
C VAL A 321 -9.05 24.20 18.02
N SER A 322 -9.05 25.36 18.68
CA SER A 322 -10.18 26.32 18.60
C SER A 322 -10.41 26.80 17.16
N TYR A 323 -9.35 27.08 16.42
CA TYR A 323 -9.46 27.47 15.02
C TYR A 323 -10.03 26.35 14.15
N LEU A 324 -9.58 25.11 14.34
CA LEU A 324 -10.15 23.94 13.65
C LEU A 324 -11.64 23.82 13.96
N LYS A 325 -12.04 23.94 15.24
CA LYS A 325 -13.45 23.98 15.65
C LYS A 325 -14.23 25.04 14.87
N ASP A 326 -13.69 26.25 14.79
CA ASP A 326 -14.37 27.38 14.13
C ASP A 326 -14.50 27.18 12.61
N ILE A 327 -13.50 26.57 11.93
CA ILE A 327 -13.56 26.37 10.46
C ILE A 327 -14.19 25.05 10.03
N THR A 328 -14.48 24.13 10.94
CA THR A 328 -15.13 22.84 10.61
C THR A 328 -16.51 22.67 11.22
N GLY A 329 -16.85 23.42 12.28
CA GLY A 329 -18.10 23.26 13.02
C GLY A 329 -18.14 22.01 13.92
N LEU A 330 -17.05 21.25 14.01
CA LEU A 330 -16.95 20.05 14.86
C LEU A 330 -16.86 20.41 16.35
N ASP A 331 -17.30 19.52 17.23
CA ASP A 331 -17.22 19.71 18.67
C ASP A 331 -15.85 19.32 19.24
N LEU A 332 -14.80 19.99 18.77
CA LEU A 332 -13.47 19.84 19.34
C LEU A 332 -13.40 20.56 20.69
N GLU A 333 -12.93 19.85 21.72
CA GLU A 333 -12.81 20.40 23.07
C GLU A 333 -11.46 21.08 23.25
N VAL A 334 -11.50 22.39 23.49
CA VAL A 334 -10.31 23.21 23.68
C VAL A 334 -9.84 23.11 25.14
N LEU A 335 -8.57 22.74 25.32
CA LEU A 335 -7.96 22.62 26.64
C LEU A 335 -8.07 23.94 27.41
N SER A 336 -8.62 23.85 28.62
CA SER A 336 -8.78 24.97 29.54
C SER A 336 -7.97 24.76 30.83
N ASN A 337 -7.64 25.84 31.53
CA ASN A 337 -6.91 25.78 32.81
C ASN A 337 -7.77 25.30 33.99
N LYS A 338 -9.00 24.80 33.76
CA LYS A 338 -9.88 24.30 34.82
C LYS A 338 -9.59 22.82 35.06
N GLU A 339 -9.53 22.42 36.33
CA GLU A 339 -9.42 21.00 36.70
C GLU A 339 -10.64 20.22 36.17
N ASP A 340 -10.42 18.98 35.71
CA ASP A 340 -11.42 18.02 35.18
C ASP A 340 -12.13 18.34 33.84
N THR A 341 -11.57 19.19 32.97
CA THR A 341 -12.09 19.32 31.59
C THR A 341 -11.46 18.32 30.63
N SER A 342 -12.29 17.56 29.92
CA SER A 342 -11.89 16.80 28.74
C SER A 342 -11.34 17.74 27.65
N PHE A 343 -10.50 17.18 26.78
CA PHE A 343 -9.83 17.93 25.72
C PHE A 343 -9.66 17.02 24.51
N THR A 344 -9.72 17.60 23.32
CA THR A 344 -9.43 16.90 22.07
C THR A 344 -8.02 16.30 22.10
N GLU A 345 -7.94 15.00 21.88
CA GLU A 345 -6.71 14.26 21.60
C GLU A 345 -6.47 14.18 20.08
N MET A 346 -5.23 13.92 19.69
CA MET A 346 -4.87 13.81 18.28
C MET A 346 -3.77 12.79 18.03
N THR A 347 -3.78 12.17 16.85
CA THR A 347 -2.55 11.59 16.30
C THR A 347 -1.72 12.70 15.66
N LEU A 348 -0.40 12.53 15.61
CA LEU A 348 0.46 13.43 14.84
C LEU A 348 1.74 12.71 14.40
N GLN A 349 2.04 12.78 13.11
CA GLN A 349 3.25 12.25 12.51
C GLN A 349 3.86 13.24 11.52
N VAL A 350 5.19 13.21 11.44
CA VAL A 350 5.95 13.89 10.38
C VAL A 350 6.51 12.79 9.49
N GLN A 351 5.99 12.66 8.29
CA GLN A 351 6.27 11.54 7.40
C GLN A 351 7.17 11.99 6.26
N LYS A 352 7.99 11.06 5.78
CA LYS A 352 8.78 11.19 4.56
C LYS A 352 8.34 10.11 3.59
N TRP A 353 8.03 10.56 2.38
CA TRP A 353 7.57 9.73 1.29
C TRP A 353 8.64 9.72 0.21
N SER A 354 9.09 8.53 -0.15
CA SER A 354 10.14 8.31 -1.15
C SER A 354 9.76 7.14 -2.04
N LYS A 355 10.53 6.89 -3.09
CA LYS A 355 10.31 5.73 -3.96
C LYS A 355 10.12 4.45 -3.13
N GLY A 356 9.04 3.73 -3.40
CA GLY A 356 8.67 2.52 -2.67
C GLY A 356 7.77 2.75 -1.47
N SER A 357 7.42 4.00 -1.14
CA SER A 357 6.50 4.31 -0.04
C SER A 357 5.04 4.15 -0.45
N TYR A 358 4.19 3.68 0.46
CA TYR A 358 2.74 3.49 0.26
C TYR A 358 2.01 3.28 1.58
N THR A 359 0.68 3.37 1.54
CA THR A 359 -0.22 2.67 2.47
C THR A 359 -1.32 1.94 1.69
N MET A 360 -2.00 1.00 2.34
CA MET A 360 -3.14 0.25 1.82
C MET A 360 -4.39 0.56 2.64
N ALA A 361 -5.55 0.43 2.02
CA ALA A 361 -6.83 0.50 2.69
C ALA A 361 -7.10 -0.87 3.32
N THR A 362 -6.99 -0.97 4.64
CA THR A 362 -7.20 -2.23 5.36
C THR A 362 -8.39 -2.14 6.30
N ASP A 363 -9.21 -3.17 6.31
CA ASP A 363 -10.43 -3.33 7.12
C ASP A 363 -10.15 -3.47 8.62
N ASN A 364 -9.02 -4.08 9.00
CA ASN A 364 -8.66 -4.41 10.38
C ASN A 364 -7.74 -3.34 11.01
N ASP A 365 -8.03 -2.06 10.80
CA ASP A 365 -7.28 -0.95 11.39
C ASP A 365 -8.19 -0.15 12.34
N ALA A 366 -7.92 -0.27 13.65
CA ALA A 366 -8.70 0.39 14.69
C ALA A 366 -8.76 1.92 14.54
N PHE A 367 -7.76 2.51 13.87
CA PHE A 367 -7.73 3.94 13.57
C PHE A 367 -8.87 4.36 12.61
N PHE A 368 -9.27 3.50 11.68
CA PHE A 368 -10.34 3.81 10.73
C PHE A 368 -11.74 3.58 11.27
N HIS A 369 -11.90 2.84 12.37
CA HIS A 369 -13.19 2.63 13.04
C HIS A 369 -13.61 3.78 13.97
N VAL A 370 -12.81 4.83 14.08
CA VAL A 370 -13.11 6.03 14.86
C VAL A 370 -13.25 7.22 13.91
N ASN A 371 -14.29 8.03 14.13
CA ASN A 371 -14.46 9.29 13.40
C ASN A 371 -13.31 10.23 13.73
N GLY A 372 -12.85 11.02 12.77
CA GLY A 372 -11.77 11.95 13.00
C GLY A 372 -11.64 13.00 11.91
N LEU A 373 -11.09 14.15 12.30
CA LEU A 373 -10.70 15.21 11.39
C LEU A 373 -9.25 14.98 10.96
N ASP A 374 -9.06 14.42 9.78
CA ASP A 374 -7.74 14.24 9.18
C ASP A 374 -7.21 15.59 8.68
N MET A 375 -5.99 15.93 9.07
CA MET A 375 -5.25 17.12 8.65
C MET A 375 -3.96 16.72 7.96
N ILE A 376 -3.70 17.31 6.79
CA ILE A 376 -2.50 17.06 5.99
C ILE A 376 -1.86 18.38 5.56
N PHE A 377 -0.55 18.49 5.76
CA PHE A 377 0.29 19.52 5.14
C PHE A 377 1.40 18.85 4.33
N TYR A 378 1.62 19.31 3.10
CA TYR A 378 2.72 18.85 2.25
C TYR A 378 3.88 19.84 2.24
N PHE A 379 5.10 19.29 2.11
CA PHE A 379 6.34 20.05 1.95
C PHE A 379 7.21 19.41 0.87
N LYS A 380 7.75 20.25 -0.02
CA LYS A 380 8.61 19.83 -1.13
C LYS A 380 7.93 18.81 -2.06
N SER A 381 6.64 19.03 -2.35
CA SER A 381 5.83 18.12 -3.17
C SER A 381 5.58 18.61 -4.60
N ASP A 382 6.17 19.73 -5.03
CA ASP A 382 5.87 20.38 -6.33
C ASP A 382 5.99 19.43 -7.54
N ASP A 383 6.96 18.51 -7.49
CA ASP A 383 7.28 17.57 -8.58
C ASP A 383 6.51 16.23 -8.50
N PHE A 384 5.72 16.00 -7.45
CA PHE A 384 4.99 14.76 -7.22
C PHE A 384 3.57 14.83 -7.81
N CYS A 385 3.03 13.67 -8.22
CA CYS A 385 1.74 13.58 -8.90
C CYS A 385 1.66 14.42 -10.20
N ARG A 386 2.75 14.46 -10.99
CA ARG A 386 2.83 15.22 -12.26
C ARG A 386 3.12 14.32 -13.46
N GLY A 387 2.13 14.17 -14.35
CA GLY A 387 2.27 13.42 -15.62
C GLY A 387 1.53 12.07 -15.64
N GLU A 388 1.43 11.43 -16.81
CA GLU A 388 0.55 10.27 -17.03
C GLU A 388 0.89 9.03 -16.18
N ASN A 389 2.16 8.86 -15.80
CA ASN A 389 2.63 7.71 -15.01
C ASN A 389 3.08 8.10 -13.60
N ASN A 390 2.90 9.35 -13.20
CA ASN A 390 3.32 9.86 -11.90
C ASN A 390 2.07 10.23 -11.10
N TYR A 391 1.51 9.23 -10.41
CA TYR A 391 0.36 9.35 -9.52
C TYR A 391 0.75 9.00 -8.06
N GLY A 392 2.05 8.88 -7.77
CA GLY A 392 2.54 8.42 -6.48
C GLY A 392 2.46 9.49 -5.39
N GLY A 393 1.96 9.14 -4.22
CA GLY A 393 1.89 10.02 -3.05
C GLY A 393 0.59 10.78 -2.87
N CYS A 394 -0.39 10.66 -3.77
CA CYS A 394 -1.75 11.15 -3.50
C CYS A 394 -2.41 10.32 -2.39
N THR A 395 -3.29 10.94 -1.61
CA THR A 395 -4.06 10.28 -0.55
C THR A 395 -5.52 10.16 -0.98
N THR A 396 -6.01 8.94 -1.09
CA THR A 396 -7.36 8.62 -1.55
C THR A 396 -8.19 8.10 -0.39
N TYR A 397 -9.42 8.60 -0.25
CA TYR A 397 -10.42 8.17 0.71
C TYR A 397 -11.48 7.33 0.01
N LEU A 398 -11.81 6.19 0.61
CA LEU A 398 -12.76 5.20 0.09
C LEU A 398 -13.86 4.96 1.10
N ALA A 399 -15.09 4.77 0.62
CA ALA A 399 -16.16 4.21 1.45
C ALA A 399 -15.89 2.73 1.72
N SER A 400 -15.83 2.36 2.99
CA SER A 400 -15.70 0.99 3.46
C SER A 400 -17.08 0.37 3.64
N SER A 401 -17.39 -0.71 2.92
CA SER A 401 -18.63 -1.46 3.12
C SER A 401 -18.52 -2.28 4.41
N VAL A 402 -18.88 -1.70 5.55
CA VAL A 402 -19.11 -2.48 6.77
C VAL A 402 -20.48 -3.15 6.64
N SER A 403 -20.56 -4.25 5.88
CA SER A 403 -21.75 -5.10 5.87
C SER A 403 -21.38 -6.57 6.00
N ASP A 404 -21.72 -7.13 7.16
CA ASP A 404 -21.56 -8.51 7.61
C ASP A 404 -22.32 -9.57 6.77
N ASN A 405 -22.17 -9.62 5.45
CA ASN A 405 -22.66 -10.75 4.68
C ASN A 405 -21.78 -11.03 3.46
N GLU A 406 -21.12 -12.19 3.51
CA GLU A 406 -20.63 -12.89 2.33
C GLU A 406 -21.74 -13.04 1.29
N SER A 407 -21.65 -12.31 0.19
CA SER A 407 -22.10 -12.77 -1.13
C SER A 407 -21.70 -11.75 -2.19
N SER A 408 -20.69 -12.14 -2.98
CA SER A 408 -20.55 -11.85 -4.41
C SER A 408 -21.51 -10.80 -5.01
N GLY A 409 -21.01 -9.60 -5.28
CA GLY A 409 -21.62 -8.70 -6.27
C GLY A 409 -21.65 -7.21 -5.91
N SER A 410 -20.57 -6.51 -6.25
CA SER A 410 -20.58 -5.09 -6.70
C SER A 410 -21.22 -4.04 -5.80
N PHE A 411 -20.60 -3.74 -4.66
CA PHE A 411 -20.32 -2.34 -4.31
C PHE A 411 -18.82 -2.25 -4.08
N GLU A 412 -18.10 -1.86 -5.14
CA GLU A 412 -16.65 -1.61 -5.13
C GLU A 412 -16.36 -0.46 -4.15
N ASP A 413 -15.20 -0.51 -3.48
CA ASP A 413 -14.66 0.57 -2.64
C ASP A 413 -14.79 1.90 -3.38
N THR A 414 -15.86 2.65 -3.07
CA THR A 414 -16.23 3.82 -3.86
C THR A 414 -15.28 4.95 -3.48
N GLU A 415 -14.50 5.43 -4.44
CA GLU A 415 -13.63 6.59 -4.24
C GLU A 415 -14.47 7.82 -3.91
N LEU A 416 -14.24 8.37 -2.72
CA LEU A 416 -14.93 9.56 -2.22
C LEU A 416 -14.16 10.84 -2.56
N LEU A 417 -12.85 10.80 -2.37
CA LEU A 417 -11.97 11.96 -2.52
C LEU A 417 -10.52 11.51 -2.75
N THR A 418 -9.84 12.14 -3.71
CA THR A 418 -8.39 12.04 -3.83
C THR A 418 -7.75 13.42 -3.60
N VAL A 419 -6.80 13.45 -2.67
CA VAL A 419 -6.02 14.63 -2.30
C VAL A 419 -4.64 14.52 -2.92
N GLU A 420 -4.33 15.43 -3.84
CA GLU A 420 -2.99 15.55 -4.41
C GLU A 420 -2.04 16.33 -3.50
N PRO A 421 -0.73 16.03 -3.52
CA PRO A 421 0.28 16.82 -2.82
C PRO A 421 0.28 18.28 -3.28
N HIS A 422 0.09 19.20 -2.33
CA HIS A 422 0.11 20.64 -2.56
C HIS A 422 0.85 21.34 -1.43
N ASP A 423 2.02 21.91 -1.75
CA ASP A 423 2.84 22.63 -0.79
C ASP A 423 2.06 23.79 -0.16
N ASN A 424 2.28 24.01 1.14
CA ASN A 424 1.69 25.09 1.92
C ASN A 424 0.16 25.16 1.90
N ALA A 425 -0.54 24.03 1.70
CA ALA A 425 -1.99 23.96 1.84
C ALA A 425 -2.40 23.26 3.14
N LEU A 426 -3.33 23.84 3.89
CA LEU A 426 -4.06 23.13 4.94
C LEU A 426 -5.16 22.31 4.27
N ILE A 427 -5.08 20.99 4.40
CA ILE A 427 -6.06 20.06 3.87
C ILE A 427 -6.73 19.39 5.06
N LEU A 428 -8.06 19.52 5.13
CA LEU A 428 -8.88 18.88 6.15
C LEU A 428 -9.91 17.96 5.49
N VAL A 429 -10.06 16.76 6.04
CA VAL A 429 -11.08 15.78 5.63
C VAL A 429 -11.74 15.25 6.89
N TYR A 430 -13.06 15.36 7.00
CA TYR A 430 -13.77 14.67 8.07
C TYR A 430 -14.06 13.23 7.64
N ARG A 431 -13.54 12.28 8.42
CA ARG A 431 -13.61 10.85 8.14
C ARG A 431 -14.53 10.19 9.17
N THR A 432 -15.49 9.40 8.70
CA THR A 432 -16.36 8.57 9.53
C THR A 432 -15.79 7.15 9.68
N SER A 433 -16.36 6.35 10.58
CA SER A 433 -15.93 4.97 10.89
C SER A 433 -16.06 3.98 9.72
N ASP A 434 -16.81 4.36 8.68
CA ASP A 434 -17.00 3.64 7.42
C ASP A 434 -16.18 4.25 6.27
N THR A 435 -15.18 5.09 6.58
CA THR A 435 -14.27 5.64 5.58
C THR A 435 -12.84 5.25 5.91
N VAL A 436 -12.14 4.69 4.92
CA VAL A 436 -10.71 4.36 4.99
C VAL A 436 -9.93 5.27 4.05
N ARG A 437 -8.62 5.37 4.24
CA ARG A 437 -7.75 6.09 3.29
C ARG A 437 -6.46 5.35 3.04
N PHE A 438 -5.88 5.60 1.87
CA PHE A 438 -4.56 5.11 1.54
C PHE A 438 -3.77 6.15 0.75
N SER A 439 -2.43 6.09 0.83
CA SER A 439 -1.53 6.88 0.03
C SER A 439 -0.92 6.01 -1.06
N LYS A 440 -1.12 6.42 -2.31
CA LYS A 440 -0.72 5.67 -3.50
C LYS A 440 0.79 5.46 -3.55
N TYR A 441 1.21 4.28 -4.02
CA TYR A 441 2.62 3.93 -4.16
C TYR A 441 3.45 4.97 -4.91
N VAL A 442 4.55 5.38 -4.30
CA VAL A 442 5.51 6.30 -4.92
C VAL A 442 6.45 5.50 -5.84
N ASN A 443 6.16 5.54 -7.13
CA ASN A 443 6.93 4.83 -8.16
C ASN A 443 8.25 5.57 -8.53
N HIS A 444 9.07 4.95 -9.37
CA HIS A 444 10.40 5.43 -9.75
C HIS A 444 10.41 6.66 -10.66
N PHE A 445 9.27 7.08 -11.19
CA PHE A 445 9.16 8.34 -11.92
C PHE A 445 9.23 9.55 -10.99
N ASN A 446 9.10 9.34 -9.69
CA ASN A 446 9.26 10.36 -8.66
C ASN A 446 10.69 10.37 -8.13
N ASP A 447 11.44 11.43 -8.45
CA ASP A 447 12.77 11.65 -7.90
C ASP A 447 12.71 12.34 -6.52
N GLY A 448 13.56 11.88 -5.61
CA GLY A 448 13.71 12.50 -4.29
C GLY A 448 12.64 12.06 -3.29
N SER A 449 12.17 13.01 -2.49
CA SER A 449 11.19 12.76 -1.42
C SER A 449 10.40 14.01 -1.13
N PHE A 450 9.10 13.84 -0.86
CA PHE A 450 8.29 14.86 -0.22
C PHE A 450 8.04 14.48 1.25
N TYR A 451 7.53 15.44 2.00
CA TYR A 451 7.25 15.27 3.41
C TYR A 451 5.82 15.69 3.70
N THR A 452 5.23 15.07 4.71
CA THR A 452 3.92 15.46 5.21
C THR A 452 3.92 15.64 6.72
N ILE A 453 3.09 16.56 7.20
CA ILE A 453 2.55 16.45 8.56
C ILE A 453 1.17 15.85 8.40
N CYS A 454 0.94 14.71 9.05
CA CYS A 454 -0.37 14.08 9.10
C CYS A 454 -0.82 13.98 10.55
N ALA A 455 -2.01 14.51 10.84
CA ALA A 455 -2.61 14.47 12.16
C ALA A 455 -4.10 14.17 12.03
N THR A 456 -4.68 13.60 13.06
CA THR A 456 -6.13 13.34 13.14
C THR A 456 -6.61 13.81 14.49
N TYR A 457 -7.56 14.74 14.49
CA TYR A 457 -8.17 15.27 15.72
C TYR A 457 -9.47 14.53 15.98
N PHE A 458 -9.68 14.13 17.23
CA PHE A 458 -10.86 13.37 17.65
C PHE A 458 -11.82 14.25 18.46
N GLU A 459 -13.10 14.17 18.14
CA GLU A 459 -14.15 14.61 19.05
C GLU A 459 -14.12 13.72 20.32
N PRO A 460 -14.43 14.28 21.50
CA PRO A 460 -14.34 13.60 22.79
C PRO A 460 -15.28 12.40 22.98
#